data_AF-A0A8D8AB85-F1
#
_entry.id   AF-A0A8D8AB85-F1
#
_cell.length_a   1.000
_cell.length_b   1.000
_cell.length_c   1.000
_cell.angle_alpha   90.00
_cell.angle_beta   90.00
_cell.angle_gamma   90.00
#
_symmetry.space_group_name_H-M   'P 1'
#
loop_
_entity.id
_entity.type
_entity.pdbx_description
1 polymer ?
#
loop_
_entity_poly.entity_id
_entity_poly.type
_entity_poly.pdbx_seq_one_letter_code
_entity_poly.pdbx_strand_id
1 'polypeptide(L)'
;LNASEGRTAFSDTVFQTRCNCLPGCTVLKYDAILTQGRLLWRPYQLAAEGSNSSKNIHKVRFSLYFKDSQYISITRNEMYGLTDFVANCGGLLGLFMGV
;
A
#
# COMPACT_ATOMS: atom_id res chain seq x y z
N LEU A 1 24.20 -31.47 -5.21
CA LEU A 1 23.12 -32.40 -5.59
C LEU A 1 21.89 -31.53 -5.86
N ASN A 2 21.85 -30.81 -6.99
CA ASN A 2 21.25 -31.22 -8.27
C ASN A 2 19.83 -31.77 -8.07
N ALA A 3 18.77 -31.35 -8.74
CA ALA A 3 18.47 -30.43 -9.84
C ALA A 3 16.94 -30.15 -9.70
N SER A 4 16.30 -29.13 -10.28
CA SER A 4 16.17 -28.94 -11.73
C SER A 4 15.65 -27.55 -12.05
N GLU A 5 16.44 -26.84 -12.85
CA GLU A 5 15.98 -25.84 -13.79
C GLU A 5 14.90 -26.41 -14.72
N GLY A 6 13.80 -25.68 -14.82
CA GLY A 6 12.70 -25.99 -15.72
C GLY A 6 11.82 -24.76 -15.95
N ARG A 7 12.42 -23.62 -16.31
CA ARG A 7 11.69 -22.42 -16.75
C ARG A 7 11.22 -22.63 -18.19
N THR A 8 9.99 -23.12 -18.34
CA THR A 8 9.29 -23.12 -19.63
C THR A 8 8.65 -21.75 -19.85
N ALA A 9 9.20 -20.97 -20.79
CA ALA A 9 8.66 -19.67 -21.23
C ALA A 9 7.18 -19.74 -21.71
N PHE A 10 6.64 -20.94 -21.90
CA PHE A 10 5.24 -21.21 -22.21
C PHE A 10 4.29 -20.93 -21.02
N SER A 11 4.75 -21.11 -19.77
CA SER A 11 3.90 -20.93 -18.58
C SER A 11 3.67 -19.45 -18.25
N ASP A 12 4.68 -18.60 -18.47
CA ASP A 12 4.62 -17.18 -18.13
C ASP A 12 3.57 -16.42 -18.96
N THR A 13 3.45 -16.73 -20.26
CA THR A 13 2.46 -16.07 -21.13
C THR A 13 1.02 -16.44 -20.77
N VAL A 14 0.75 -17.70 -20.42
CA VAL A 14 -0.57 -18.16 -19.98
C VAL A 14 -0.94 -17.55 -18.63
N PHE A 15 0.02 -17.44 -17.72
CA PHE A 15 -0.19 -16.84 -16.40
C PHE A 15 -0.47 -15.34 -16.51
N GLN A 16 0.28 -14.63 -17.35
CA GLN A 16 0.10 -13.20 -17.59
C GLN A 16 -1.23 -12.88 -18.31
N THR A 17 -1.73 -13.78 -19.16
CA THR A 17 -3.05 -13.64 -19.81
C THR A 17 -4.20 -13.89 -18.82
N ARG A 18 -4.03 -14.80 -17.86
CA ARG A 18 -5.06 -15.12 -16.85
C ARG A 18 -5.06 -14.18 -15.64
N CYS A 19 -3.92 -13.54 -15.35
CA CYS A 19 -3.73 -12.64 -14.22
C CYS A 19 -3.39 -11.22 -14.68
N ASN A 20 -4.17 -10.67 -15.62
CA ASN A 20 -4.06 -9.28 -16.06
C ASN A 20 -5.01 -8.37 -15.27
N CYS A 21 -4.79 -8.27 -13.96
CA CYS A 21 -5.66 -7.48 -13.08
C CYS A 21 -5.48 -5.98 -13.34
N LEU A 22 -6.59 -5.29 -13.63
CA LEU A 22 -6.63 -3.84 -13.69
C LEU A 22 -6.40 -3.24 -12.29
N PRO A 23 -5.77 -2.05 -12.18
CA PRO A 23 -5.65 -1.37 -10.90
C PRO A 23 -7.04 -0.97 -10.39
N GLY A 24 -7.24 -1.04 -9.08
CA GLY A 24 -8.45 -0.52 -8.45
C GLY A 24 -8.56 1.00 -8.63
N CYS A 25 -9.78 1.51 -8.77
CA CYS A 25 -10.04 2.94 -8.91
C CYS A 25 -9.68 3.73 -7.64
N THR A 26 -9.80 3.09 -6.48
CA THR A 26 -9.46 3.65 -5.17
C THR A 26 -8.41 2.79 -4.50
N VAL A 27 -7.28 3.38 -4.12
CA VAL A 27 -6.18 2.69 -3.46
C VAL A 27 -5.74 3.48 -2.24
N LEU A 28 -5.70 2.80 -1.09
CA LEU A 28 -5.16 3.34 0.16
C LEU A 28 -3.78 2.73 0.40
N LYS A 29 -2.74 3.57 0.38
CA LYS A 29 -1.35 3.15 0.60
C LYS A 29 -0.86 3.70 1.94
N TYR A 30 -0.21 2.85 2.72
CA TYR A 30 0.41 3.23 3.98
C TYR A 30 1.91 2.96 3.92
N ASP A 31 2.71 3.98 4.16
CA ASP A 31 4.16 3.83 4.34
C ASP A 31 4.43 3.49 5.81
N ALA A 32 4.90 2.26 6.06
CA ALA A 32 5.19 1.78 7.40
C ALA A 32 6.67 1.91 7.75
N ILE A 33 6.97 2.48 8.93
CA ILE A 33 8.32 2.51 9.50
C ILE A 33 8.35 1.55 10.69
N LEU A 34 9.26 0.59 10.66
CA LEU A 34 9.41 -0.41 11.70
C LEU A 34 10.56 -0.02 12.63
N THR A 35 10.26 0.13 13.92
CA THR A 35 11.26 0.34 14.97
C THR A 35 11.28 -0.86 15.90
N GLN A 36 12.47 -1.36 16.18
CA GLN A 36 12.67 -2.55 17.03
C GLN A 36 13.62 -2.19 18.17
N GLY A 37 13.30 -2.67 19.37
CA GLY A 37 14.09 -2.43 20.56
C GLY A 37 14.04 -3.61 21.52
N ARG A 38 15.03 -3.71 22.40
CA ARG A 38 15.01 -4.73 23.47
C ARG A 38 13.91 -4.38 24.46
N LEU A 39 13.01 -5.33 24.70
CA LEU A 39 11.98 -5.18 25.72
C LEU A 39 12.62 -5.31 27.10
N LEU A 40 12.94 -4.17 27.73
CA LEU A 40 13.42 -4.11 29.11
C LEU A 40 12.23 -4.28 30.07
N TRP A 41 11.82 -5.53 30.26
CA TRP A 41 11.00 -5.92 31.39
C TRP A 41 11.86 -5.78 32.65
N ARG A 42 11.63 -4.73 33.45
CA ARG A 42 12.08 -4.75 34.84
C ARG A 42 11.10 -5.66 35.57
N PRO A 43 11.51 -6.86 36.03
CA PRO A 43 10.67 -7.57 36.95
C PRO A 43 10.49 -6.68 38.18
N TYR A 44 9.25 -6.53 38.63
CA TYR A 44 8.94 -6.13 40.00
C TYR A 44 9.40 -7.28 40.92
N GLN A 45 10.72 -7.54 40.94
CA GLN A 45 11.40 -8.67 41.57
C GLN A 45 11.87 -8.28 42.98
N LEU A 46 11.08 -7.48 43.68
CA LEU A 46 11.27 -7.22 45.11
C LEU A 46 10.10 -7.72 45.95
N ALA A 47 9.14 -8.46 45.38
CA ALA A 47 7.99 -8.97 46.15
C ALA A 47 7.66 -10.46 45.94
N ALA A 48 8.45 -11.22 45.17
CA ALA A 48 8.15 -12.63 44.88
C ALA A 48 9.38 -13.53 44.92
N GLU A 49 10.09 -13.54 46.05
CA GLU A 49 11.11 -14.56 46.38
C GLU A 49 10.48 -15.93 46.70
N GLY A 50 9.56 -16.44 45.88
CA GLY A 50 8.72 -17.56 46.31
C GLY A 50 8.20 -18.52 45.25
N SER A 51 8.63 -18.47 43.99
CA SER A 51 8.21 -19.52 43.06
C SER A 51 9.23 -19.79 41.97
N ASN A 52 9.86 -20.95 42.14
CA ASN A 52 10.79 -21.60 41.23
C ASN A 52 10.00 -22.10 40.00
N SER A 53 9.67 -21.21 39.07
CA SER A 53 9.11 -21.61 37.78
C SER A 53 9.75 -20.78 36.68
N SER A 54 10.92 -21.24 36.26
CA SER A 54 11.59 -20.87 35.01
C SER A 54 10.70 -21.19 33.82
N LYS A 55 9.70 -20.35 33.58
CA LYS A 55 8.95 -20.33 32.33
C LYS A 55 9.71 -19.40 31.38
N ASN A 56 10.29 -19.98 30.34
CA ASN A 56 10.83 -19.25 29.19
C ASN A 56 9.67 -18.51 28.50
N ILE A 57 9.29 -17.34 29.02
CA ILE A 57 8.22 -16.53 28.48
C ILE A 57 8.84 -15.54 27.50
N HIS A 58 8.62 -15.77 26.21
CA HIS A 58 8.94 -14.79 25.17
C HIS A 58 7.88 -13.68 25.19
N LYS A 59 8.24 -12.50 25.71
CA LYS A 59 7.38 -11.32 25.71
C LYS A 59 7.76 -10.40 24.55
N VAL A 60 6.77 -9.99 23.76
CA VAL A 60 6.93 -9.00 22.68
C VAL A 60 5.94 -7.87 22.95
N ARG A 61 6.41 -6.63 22.83
CA ARG A 61 5.54 -5.45 22.84
C ARG A 61 5.48 -4.89 21.42
N PHE A 62 4.27 -4.84 20.87
CA PHE A 62 4.00 -4.24 19.57
C PHE A 62 3.11 -3.01 19.75
N SER A 63 3.50 -1.90 19.14
CA SER A 63 2.73 -0.66 19.14
C SER A 63 2.60 -0.15 17.71
N LEU A 64 1.37 0.05 17.27
CA LEU A 64 1.03 0.58 15.95
C LEU A 64 0.31 1.92 16.14
N TYR A 65 0.81 2.96 15.47
CA TYR A 65 0.23 4.29 15.52
C TYR A 65 0.48 5.02 14.20
N PHE A 66 -0.39 5.97 13.87
CA PHE A 66 -0.21 6.86 12.73
C PHE A 66 0.80 7.95 13.11
N LYS A 67 1.77 8.20 12.22
CA LYS A 67 2.77 9.25 12.43
C LYS A 67 2.14 10.64 12.41
N ASP A 68 1.24 10.88 11.46
CA ASP A 68 0.58 12.15 11.23
C ASP A 68 -0.94 11.97 11.27
N SER A 69 -1.68 13.02 11.66
CA SER A 69 -3.15 12.99 11.77
C SER A 69 -3.89 13.21 10.45
N GLN A 70 -3.16 13.50 9.37
CA GLN A 70 -3.69 13.82 8.05
C GLN A 70 -3.03 12.94 6.98
N TYR A 71 -3.81 12.52 6.00
CA TYR A 71 -3.34 11.68 4.88
C TYR A 71 -3.22 12.51 3.61
N ILE A 72 -2.29 12.12 2.73
CA ILE A 72 -2.16 12.73 1.40
C ILE A 72 -3.19 12.06 0.49
N SER A 73 -4.21 12.81 0.07
CA SER A 73 -5.17 12.37 -0.94
C SER A 73 -4.70 12.74 -2.34
N ILE A 74 -4.77 11.79 -3.27
CA ILE A 74 -4.48 12.04 -4.69
C ILE A 74 -5.66 11.52 -5.49
N THR A 75 -6.35 12.44 -6.17
CA THR A 75 -7.46 12.11 -7.06
C THR A 75 -7.01 12.37 -8.50
N ARG A 76 -7.31 11.44 -9.41
CA ARG A 76 -7.13 11.66 -10.85
C ARG A 76 -8.42 12.20 -11.42
N ASN A 77 -8.34 13.39 -12.01
CA ASN A 77 -9.43 13.98 -12.78
C ASN A 77 -9.09 13.89 -14.27
N GLU A 78 -10.13 13.91 -15.10
CA GLU A 78 -9.96 14.15 -16.54
C GLU A 78 -9.34 15.53 -16.76
N MET A 79 -8.18 15.59 -17.43
CA MET A 79 -7.47 16.84 -17.70
C MET A 79 -8.19 17.70 -18.75
N TYR A 80 -8.98 17.07 -19.63
CA TYR A 80 -9.77 17.72 -20.67
C TYR A 80 -11.10 16.99 -20.80
N GLY A 81 -12.20 17.69 -20.57
CA GLY A 81 -13.55 17.17 -20.72
C GLY A 81 -14.08 17.34 -22.15
N LEU A 82 -15.15 16.62 -22.45
CA LEU A 82 -15.90 16.82 -23.70
C LEU A 82 -16.44 18.26 -23.80
N THR A 83 -16.72 18.89 -22.66
CA THR A 83 -17.09 20.30 -22.54
C THR A 83 -15.99 21.25 -23.02
N ASP A 84 -14.72 20.96 -22.72
CA ASP A 84 -13.59 21.79 -23.15
C ASP A 84 -13.40 21.68 -24.66
N PHE A 85 -13.58 20.49 -25.21
CA PHE A 85 -13.58 20.29 -26.66
C PHE A 85 -14.71 21.08 -27.35
N VAL A 86 -15.94 20.95 -26.84
CA VAL A 86 -17.11 21.65 -27.39
C VAL A 86 -16.98 23.16 -27.24
N ALA A 87 -16.40 23.67 -26.15
CA ALA A 87 -16.16 25.10 -25.97
C ALA A 87 -15.15 25.66 -26.99
N ASN A 88 -14.05 24.95 -27.22
CA ASN A 88 -13.03 25.35 -28.19
C ASN A 88 -13.55 25.31 -29.63
N CYS A 89 -14.25 24.24 -30.02
CA CYS A 89 -14.84 24.14 -31.35
C CYS A 89 -16.02 25.11 -31.51
N GLY A 90 -16.90 25.19 -30.52
CA GLY A 90 -18.09 26.04 -30.53
C GLY A 90 -17.75 27.53 -30.58
N GLY A 91 -16.70 27.97 -29.89
CA GLY A 91 -16.23 29.36 -29.97
C GLY A 91 -15.70 29.71 -31.36
N LEU A 92 -14.95 28.80 -31.98
CA LEU A 92 -14.44 28.98 -33.35
C LEU A 92 -15.60 29.00 -34.37
N LEU A 93 -16.53 28.04 -34.27
CA LEU A 93 -17.68 27.94 -35.15
C LEU A 93 -18.62 29.14 -34.98
N GLY A 94 -18.83 29.63 -33.75
CA GLY A 94 -19.62 30.83 -33.48
C GLY A 94 -19.03 32.09 -34.12
N LEU A 95 -17.70 32.20 -34.21
CA LEU A 95 -17.03 33.31 -34.89
C LEU A 95 -17.24 33.27 -36.41
N PHE A 96 -17.18 32.08 -37.02
CA PHE A 96 -17.29 31.92 -38.48
C PHE A 96 -18.73 31.77 -39.00
N MET A 97 -19.68 31.38 -38.16
CA MET A 97 -21.10 31.21 -38.52
C MET A 97 -21.99 32.34 -37.99
N GLY A 98 -21.47 33.23 -37.15
CA GLY A 98 -22.21 34.31 -36.49
C GLY A 98 -22.20 35.65 -37.24
N VAL A 99 -21.51 35.73 -38.37
CA VAL A 99 -21.49 36.88 -39.32
C VAL A 99 -21.77 36.39 -40.73
#